data_AF-A0AAV5X2Z7-F1
#
_entry.id   AF-A0AAV5X2Z7-F1
#
_cell.length_a   1.000
_cell.length_b   1.000
_cell.length_c   1.000
_cell.angle_alpha   90.00
_cell.angle_beta   90.00
_cell.angle_gamma   90.00
#
_symmetry.space_group_name_H-M   'P 1'
#
loop_
_entity.id
_entity.type
_entity.pdbx_description
1 polymer ?
#
loop_
_entity_poly.entity_id
_entity_poly.type
_entity_poly.pdbx_seq_one_letter_code
_entity_poly.pdbx_strand_id
1 'polypeptide(L)'
;MKYSASDCLSKCKARFYHEHCGCSPFVYNIDTEFPSCTPLETYECTKQYIVVNKDETSEEFHWPTCEECIVECERWEFNAANSYGNGFSNGALRWLNHYNPEWTTPHIRANFLTINIFFRDMSYTEYKQVQAMSMTELLSDMGGNMGLFWGMSVLTLAESLIYIWKISWIAVSKQRRDYMSEKKKRDEKEERETEETIKSFKQLSAAQLAQIAAAQAQYAADGAPLTPPPKAICRRTI
;
A
#
# COMPACT_ATOMS: atom_id res chain seq x y z
N MET A 1 -18.31 29.59 -1.96
CA MET A 1 -17.56 29.56 -3.23
C MET A 1 -17.15 28.13 -3.49
N LYS A 2 -17.21 27.65 -4.74
CA LYS A 2 -16.65 26.35 -5.12
C LYS A 2 -15.13 26.50 -5.27
N TYR A 3 -14.36 25.47 -4.93
CA TYR A 3 -12.92 25.47 -5.13
C TYR A 3 -12.60 25.33 -6.63
N SER A 4 -11.66 26.14 -7.12
CA SER A 4 -11.04 26.04 -8.44
C SER A 4 -9.53 26.17 -8.28
N ALA A 5 -8.76 25.37 -9.01
CA ALA A 5 -7.31 25.47 -8.99
C ALA A 5 -6.81 26.88 -9.42
N SER A 6 -7.50 27.55 -10.37
CA SER A 6 -7.16 28.92 -10.79
C SER A 6 -7.27 29.93 -9.65
N ASP A 7 -8.29 29.76 -8.81
CA ASP A 7 -8.58 30.67 -7.72
C ASP A 7 -7.61 30.43 -6.57
N CYS A 8 -7.28 29.16 -6.31
CA CYS A 8 -6.22 28.79 -5.36
C CYS A 8 -4.88 29.41 -5.77
N LEU A 9 -4.49 29.29 -7.04
CA LEU A 9 -3.24 29.88 -7.55
C LEU A 9 -3.24 31.40 -7.43
N SER A 10 -4.37 32.05 -7.70
CA SER A 10 -4.52 33.51 -7.55
C SER A 10 -4.38 33.95 -6.09
N LYS A 11 -5.00 33.22 -5.15
CA LYS A 11 -4.86 33.44 -3.70
C LYS A 11 -3.44 33.18 -3.20
N CYS A 12 -2.79 32.12 -3.67
CA CYS A 12 -1.41 31.80 -3.32
C CYS A 12 -0.45 32.91 -3.76
N LYS A 13 -0.58 33.41 -5.00
CA LYS A 13 0.21 34.54 -5.50
C LYS A 13 -0.09 35.81 -4.71
N ALA A 14 -1.36 36.11 -4.46
CA ALA A 14 -1.76 37.26 -3.65
C ALA A 14 -1.15 37.23 -2.23
N ARG A 15 -1.15 36.05 -1.58
CA ARG A 15 -0.50 35.83 -0.28
C ARG A 15 1.01 36.09 -0.36
N PHE A 16 1.68 35.61 -1.41
CA PHE A 16 3.11 35.87 -1.62
C PHE A 16 3.43 37.36 -1.70
N TYR A 17 2.64 38.13 -2.47
CA TYR A 17 2.77 39.58 -2.55
C TYR A 17 2.52 40.26 -1.19
N HIS A 18 1.50 39.82 -0.45
CA HIS A 18 1.19 40.36 0.87
C HIS A 18 2.32 40.10 1.89
N GLU A 19 2.91 38.90 1.89
CA GLU A 19 4.00 38.54 2.81
C GLU A 19 5.30 39.31 2.55
N HIS A 20 5.63 39.60 1.28
CA HIS A 20 6.89 40.27 0.91
C HIS A 20 6.77 41.78 0.78
N CYS A 21 5.60 42.28 0.37
CA CYS A 21 5.38 43.67 -0.01
C CYS A 21 4.19 44.33 0.72
N GLY A 22 3.48 43.59 1.58
CA GLY A 22 2.41 44.12 2.43
C GLY A 22 1.07 44.35 1.73
N CYS A 23 1.01 44.23 0.40
CA CYS A 23 -0.18 44.46 -0.40
C CYS A 23 -0.33 43.39 -1.48
N SER A 24 -1.52 43.26 -2.08
CA SER A 24 -1.76 42.36 -3.21
C SER A 24 -2.16 43.15 -4.46
N PRO A 25 -1.67 42.77 -5.66
CA PRO A 25 -2.12 43.36 -6.92
C PRO A 25 -3.63 43.21 -7.12
N PHE A 26 -4.26 44.25 -7.68
CA PHE A 26 -5.70 44.27 -7.98
C PHE A 26 -6.13 43.18 -8.96
N VAL A 27 -5.21 42.71 -9.82
CA VAL A 27 -5.47 41.66 -10.83
C VAL A 27 -5.98 40.36 -10.22
N TYR A 28 -5.54 40.01 -9.00
CA TYR A 28 -5.95 38.76 -8.36
C TYR A 28 -7.34 38.82 -7.72
N ASN A 29 -7.97 40.00 -7.68
CA ASN A 29 -9.35 40.23 -7.21
C ASN A 29 -9.74 39.36 -6.00
N ILE A 30 -8.86 39.33 -5.01
CA ILE A 30 -9.12 38.72 -3.72
C ILE A 30 -10.15 39.56 -2.98
N ASP A 31 -11.12 38.93 -2.31
CA ASP A 31 -12.23 39.57 -1.60
C ASP A 31 -11.75 40.46 -0.44
N THR A 32 -11.15 41.62 -0.72
CA THR A 32 -10.65 42.61 0.24
C THR A 32 -9.79 42.06 1.40
N GLU A 33 -9.32 40.81 1.29
CA GLU A 33 -8.60 40.10 2.34
C GLU A 33 -7.23 40.72 2.57
N PHE A 34 -6.60 41.22 1.50
CA PHE A 34 -5.37 42.01 1.55
C PHE A 34 -5.59 43.40 0.92
N PRO A 35 -4.86 44.43 1.40
CA PRO A 35 -4.93 45.76 0.80
C PRO A 35 -4.42 45.71 -0.65
N SER A 36 -5.09 46.46 -1.54
CA SER A 36 -4.69 46.54 -2.96
C SER A 36 -3.43 47.39 -3.13
N CYS A 37 -2.43 46.89 -3.86
CA CYS A 37 -1.22 47.64 -4.21
C CYS A 37 -1.51 48.72 -5.27
N THR A 38 -0.73 49.80 -5.25
CA THR A 38 -0.61 50.71 -6.40
C THR A 38 0.18 50.06 -7.54
N PRO A 39 0.05 50.56 -8.79
CA PRO A 39 0.84 50.05 -9.92
C PRO A 39 2.36 50.13 -9.69
N LEU A 40 2.82 51.18 -9.00
CA LEU A 40 4.24 51.37 -8.69
C LEU A 40 4.74 50.32 -7.68
N GLU A 41 4.04 50.15 -6.56
CA GLU A 41 4.39 49.15 -5.54
C GLU A 41 4.41 47.73 -6.12
N THR A 42 3.44 47.42 -6.99
CA THR A 42 3.39 46.12 -7.68
C THR A 42 4.63 45.90 -8.55
N TYR A 43 5.03 46.92 -9.31
CA TYR A 43 6.20 46.85 -10.18
C TYR A 43 7.50 46.69 -9.39
N GLU A 44 7.69 47.49 -8.34
CA GLU A 44 8.86 47.43 -7.47
C GLU A 44 8.98 46.07 -6.77
N CYS A 45 7.86 45.57 -6.25
CA CYS A 45 7.79 44.25 -5.62
C CYS A 45 8.14 43.12 -6.59
N THR A 46 7.56 43.14 -7.80
CA THR A 46 7.81 42.14 -8.85
C THR A 46 9.29 42.15 -9.25
N LYS A 47 9.85 43.34 -9.46
CA LYS A 47 11.25 43.51 -9.83
C LYS A 47 12.23 43.03 -8.76
N GLN A 48 11.84 43.11 -7.49
CA GLN A 48 12.68 42.70 -6.37
C GLN A 48 12.62 41.20 -6.09
N TYR A 49 11.43 40.59 -6.16
CA TYR A 49 11.22 39.22 -5.67
C TYR A 49 10.89 38.18 -6.75
N ILE A 50 10.48 38.60 -7.95
CA ILE A 50 10.00 37.69 -9.00
C ILE A 50 10.97 37.69 -10.19
N VAL A 51 11.60 38.83 -10.51
CA VAL A 51 12.58 38.94 -11.59
C VAL A 51 13.96 38.56 -11.08
N VAL A 52 14.50 37.43 -11.57
CA VAL A 52 15.79 36.89 -11.11
C VAL A 52 16.95 37.33 -12.01
N ASN A 53 16.75 37.35 -13.33
CA ASN A 53 17.76 37.77 -14.31
C ASN A 53 17.48 39.20 -14.82
N LYS A 54 18.45 40.09 -14.62
CA LYS A 54 18.45 41.48 -15.12
C LYS A 54 19.29 41.63 -16.39
N ASP A 55 19.56 40.53 -17.09
CA ASP A 55 20.25 40.60 -18.38
C ASP A 55 19.24 41.00 -19.46
N GLU A 56 19.60 42.03 -20.23
CA GLU A 56 18.73 42.78 -21.17
C GLU A 56 18.06 41.92 -22.26
N THR A 57 18.41 40.64 -22.37
CA THR A 57 17.95 39.74 -23.43
C THR A 57 16.80 38.80 -23.03
N SER A 58 16.53 38.57 -21.73
CA SER A 58 15.37 37.77 -21.31
C SER A 58 15.01 37.99 -19.84
N GLU A 59 13.84 38.57 -19.58
CA GLU A 59 13.25 38.63 -18.24
C GLU A 59 12.73 37.25 -17.85
N GLU A 60 13.44 36.57 -16.95
CA GLU A 60 12.98 35.31 -16.35
C GLU A 60 12.22 35.59 -15.06
N PHE A 61 10.96 35.12 -15.02
CA PHE A 61 10.06 35.30 -13.87
C PHE A 61 10.02 34.01 -13.04
N HIS A 62 10.52 34.08 -11.81
CA HIS A 62 10.43 32.97 -10.86
C HIS A 62 9.23 33.18 -9.94
N TRP A 63 8.11 32.55 -10.30
CA TRP A 63 6.88 32.59 -9.49
C TRP A 63 6.98 31.63 -8.29
N PRO A 64 6.29 31.92 -7.17
CA PRO A 64 6.26 31.01 -6.03
C PRO A 64 5.61 29.67 -6.40
N THR A 65 6.16 28.58 -5.89
CA THR A 65 5.61 27.22 -6.05
C THR A 65 4.43 27.03 -5.10
N CYS A 66 3.22 26.94 -5.66
CA CYS A 66 1.99 26.74 -4.89
C CYS A 66 1.61 25.25 -4.82
N GLU A 67 2.29 24.48 -3.97
CA GLU A 67 2.07 23.03 -3.82
C GLU A 67 0.71 22.67 -3.19
N GLU A 68 0.12 23.60 -2.44
CA GLU A 68 -1.20 23.45 -1.81
C GLU A 68 -2.34 23.37 -2.84
N CYS A 69 -2.11 23.90 -4.05
CA CYS A 69 -3.15 24.01 -5.07
C CYS A 69 -3.24 22.74 -5.92
N ILE A 70 -4.16 21.86 -5.53
CA ILE A 70 -4.51 20.67 -6.32
C ILE A 70 -5.53 21.01 -7.41
N VAL A 71 -5.51 20.25 -8.50
CA VAL A 71 -6.55 20.32 -9.54
C VAL A 71 -7.87 19.76 -9.03
N GLU A 72 -8.97 20.40 -9.41
CA GLU A 72 -10.31 19.94 -9.05
C GLU A 72 -10.70 18.65 -9.80
N CYS A 73 -11.43 17.76 -9.12
CA CYS A 73 -11.91 16.50 -9.69
C CYS A 73 -13.05 16.71 -10.71
N GLU A 74 -13.88 17.73 -10.51
CA GLU A 74 -14.96 18.09 -11.42
C GLU A 74 -14.63 19.44 -12.07
N ARG A 75 -14.32 19.41 -13.37
CA ARG A 75 -14.03 20.59 -14.17
C ARG A 75 -14.89 20.58 -15.43
N TRP A 76 -15.44 21.74 -15.76
CA TRP A 76 -16.12 21.97 -17.04
C TRP A 76 -15.22 22.78 -17.95
N GLU A 77 -14.93 22.26 -19.13
CA GLU A 77 -14.12 22.93 -20.15
C GLU A 77 -14.98 23.24 -21.38
N PHE A 78 -15.01 24.51 -21.79
CA PHE A 78 -15.78 24.97 -22.93
C PHE A 78 -14.84 25.35 -24.08
N ASN A 79 -14.76 24.47 -25.07
CA ASN A 79 -14.03 24.75 -26.30
C ASN A 79 -14.83 25.69 -27.20
N ALA A 80 -14.32 26.90 -27.45
CA ALA A 80 -14.97 27.89 -28.28
C ALA A 80 -14.35 27.93 -29.69
N ALA A 81 -15.21 27.89 -30.71
CA ALA A 81 -14.83 28.11 -32.11
C ALA A 81 -15.51 29.36 -32.63
N ASN A 82 -14.71 30.32 -33.12
CA ASN A 82 -15.22 31.61 -33.58
C ASN A 82 -15.54 31.55 -35.08
N SER A 83 -16.73 32.05 -35.44
CA SER A 83 -17.10 32.32 -36.82
C SER A 83 -17.52 33.78 -36.96
N TYR A 84 -17.04 34.43 -38.02
CA TYR A 84 -17.28 35.84 -38.26
C TYR A 84 -18.21 36.00 -39.46
N GLY A 85 -19.35 36.67 -39.23
CA GLY A 85 -20.25 37.11 -40.29
C GLY A 85 -19.88 38.52 -40.78
N ASN A 86 -20.17 38.82 -42.04
CA ASN A 86 -19.95 40.15 -42.58
C ASN A 86 -21.03 41.13 -42.11
N GLY A 87 -20.78 41.79 -40.96
CA GLY A 87 -21.50 42.97 -40.49
C GLY A 87 -23.03 42.89 -40.44
N PHE A 88 -23.66 44.06 -40.28
CA PHE A 88 -25.12 44.20 -40.32
C PHE A 88 -25.62 44.27 -41.77
N SER A 89 -26.73 43.58 -42.05
CA SER A 89 -27.42 43.70 -43.34
C SER A 89 -28.02 45.11 -43.51
N ASN A 90 -28.23 45.55 -44.75
CA ASN A 90 -28.86 46.85 -45.03
C ASN A 90 -30.27 46.97 -44.43
N GLY A 91 -31.00 45.84 -44.30
CA GLY A 91 -32.29 45.80 -43.63
C GLY A 91 -32.17 46.05 -42.12
N ALA A 92 -31.19 45.41 -41.47
CA ALA A 92 -30.92 45.64 -40.04
C ALA A 92 -30.49 47.09 -39.78
N LEU A 93 -29.61 47.64 -40.63
CA LEU A 93 -29.17 49.05 -40.53
C LEU A 93 -30.35 50.02 -40.64
N ARG A 94 -31.32 49.75 -41.53
CA ARG A 94 -32.53 50.57 -41.68
C ARG A 94 -33.43 50.49 -40.46
N TRP A 95 -33.58 49.29 -39.88
CA TRP A 95 -34.37 49.09 -38.67
C TRP A 95 -33.75 49.79 -37.45
N LEU A 96 -32.43 49.65 -37.24
CA LEU A 96 -31.69 50.32 -36.16
C LEU A 96 -31.77 51.85 -36.27
N ASN A 97 -31.57 52.39 -37.48
CA ASN A 97 -31.67 53.83 -37.72
C ASN A 97 -33.11 54.36 -37.58
N HIS A 98 -34.14 53.52 -37.78
CA HIS A 98 -35.52 53.89 -37.51
C HIS A 98 -35.83 53.94 -36.00
N TYR A 99 -35.20 53.06 -35.21
CA TYR A 99 -35.37 53.03 -33.76
C TYR A 99 -34.74 54.25 -33.08
N ASN A 100 -33.51 54.60 -33.45
CA ASN A 100 -32.83 55.81 -32.99
C ASN A 100 -32.20 56.56 -34.18
N PRO A 101 -32.67 57.77 -34.51
CA PRO A 101 -32.17 58.53 -35.66
C PRO A 101 -30.75 59.07 -35.47
N GLU A 102 -30.21 59.05 -34.24
CA GLU A 102 -28.81 59.37 -33.96
C GLU A 102 -27.84 58.26 -34.42
N TRP A 103 -28.34 57.04 -34.61
CA TRP A 103 -27.55 55.91 -35.07
C TRP A 103 -27.40 55.90 -36.58
N THR A 104 -26.51 56.75 -37.09
CA THR A 104 -26.17 56.76 -38.51
C THR A 104 -25.54 55.44 -38.95
N THR A 105 -25.74 55.07 -40.22
CA THR A 105 -25.17 53.86 -40.82
C THR A 105 -23.66 53.67 -40.58
N PRO A 106 -22.78 54.68 -40.79
CA PRO A 106 -21.35 54.54 -40.49
C PRO A 106 -21.08 54.34 -38.98
N HIS A 107 -21.85 54.99 -38.10
CA HIS A 107 -21.71 54.84 -36.66
C HIS A 107 -22.05 53.43 -36.20
N ILE A 108 -23.13 52.84 -36.74
CA ILE A 108 -23.54 51.46 -36.42
C ILE A 108 -22.45 50.48 -36.86
N ARG A 109 -21.90 50.63 -38.08
CA ARG A 109 -20.87 49.71 -38.59
C ARG A 109 -19.56 49.74 -37.82
N ALA A 110 -19.21 50.89 -37.22
CA ALA A 110 -17.96 51.05 -36.49
C ALA A 110 -18.06 50.65 -35.00
N ASN A 111 -19.23 50.78 -34.38
CA ASN A 111 -19.37 50.65 -32.93
C ASN A 111 -20.24 49.47 -32.47
N PHE A 112 -21.11 48.94 -33.33
CA PHE A 112 -22.01 47.85 -32.92
C PHE A 112 -21.38 46.49 -33.23
N LEU A 113 -21.50 45.57 -32.27
CA LEU A 113 -21.08 44.18 -32.39
C LEU A 113 -22.23 43.29 -31.94
N THR A 114 -22.52 42.23 -32.70
CA THR A 114 -23.45 41.19 -32.30
C THR A 114 -22.66 39.90 -32.06
N ILE A 115 -22.75 39.39 -30.83
CA ILE A 115 -22.11 38.13 -30.43
C ILE A 115 -23.23 37.11 -30.22
N ASN A 116 -23.20 36.03 -30.99
CA ASN A 116 -24.13 34.92 -30.82
C ASN A 116 -23.37 33.74 -30.21
N ILE A 117 -23.71 33.39 -28.97
CA ILE A 117 -23.14 32.23 -28.27
C ILE A 117 -24.16 31.10 -28.37
N PHE A 118 -23.76 29.99 -29.00
CA PHE A 118 -24.60 28.81 -29.14
C PHE A 118 -23.77 27.55 -28.95
N PHE A 119 -24.41 26.48 -28.47
CA PHE A 119 -23.79 25.16 -28.43
C PHE A 119 -23.78 24.58 -29.84
N ARG A 120 -22.63 24.03 -30.25
CA ARG A 120 -22.48 23.39 -31.55
C ARG A 120 -23.38 22.14 -31.66
N ASP A 121 -23.42 21.35 -30.59
CA ASP A 121 -24.12 20.08 -30.51
C ASP A 121 -24.93 20.02 -29.19
N MET A 122 -25.99 19.21 -29.15
CA MET A 122 -26.81 18.99 -27.94
C MET A 122 -26.21 17.94 -26.97
N SER A 123 -25.03 17.42 -27.29
CA SER A 123 -24.28 16.46 -26.47
C SER A 123 -23.02 17.11 -25.92
N TYR A 124 -22.57 16.63 -24.76
CA TYR A 124 -21.27 16.98 -24.17
C TYR A 124 -20.40 15.72 -24.07
N THR A 125 -19.08 15.91 -24.06
CA THR A 125 -18.12 14.84 -23.83
C THR A 125 -17.74 14.84 -22.36
N GLU A 126 -17.93 13.71 -21.69
CA GLU A 126 -17.55 13.52 -20.29
C GLU A 126 -16.30 12.65 -20.21
N TYR A 127 -15.26 13.14 -19.53
CA TYR A 127 -14.07 12.35 -19.20
C TYR A 127 -14.11 11.95 -17.73
N LYS A 128 -14.33 10.67 -17.46
CA LYS A 128 -14.40 10.13 -16.10
C LYS A 128 -13.29 9.13 -15.87
N GLN A 129 -12.44 9.41 -14.89
CA GLN A 129 -11.44 8.45 -14.43
C GLN A 129 -12.11 7.43 -13.49
N VAL A 130 -12.15 6.18 -13.92
CA VAL A 130 -12.69 5.07 -13.12
C VAL A 130 -11.56 4.17 -12.63
N GLN A 131 -11.76 3.55 -11.48
CA GLN A 131 -10.80 2.60 -10.92
C GLN A 131 -10.66 1.39 -11.86
N ALA A 132 -9.44 1.09 -12.29
CA ALA A 132 -9.18 0.02 -13.27
C ALA A 132 -9.40 -1.39 -12.69
N MET A 133 -9.10 -1.59 -11.40
CA MET A 133 -9.39 -2.83 -10.69
C MET A 133 -9.85 -2.53 -9.27
N SER A 134 -10.98 -3.12 -8.90
CA SER A 134 -11.49 -3.16 -7.54
C SER A 134 -10.64 -4.09 -6.65
N MET A 135 -10.70 -3.92 -5.33
CA MET A 135 -10.03 -4.84 -4.39
C MET A 135 -10.51 -6.28 -4.55
N THR A 136 -11.78 -6.46 -4.92
CA THR A 136 -12.38 -7.77 -5.18
C THR A 136 -11.79 -8.43 -6.42
N GLU A 137 -11.58 -7.68 -7.51
CA GLU A 137 -10.95 -8.20 -8.73
C GLU A 137 -9.49 -8.57 -8.47
N LEU A 138 -8.74 -7.72 -7.77
CA LEU A 138 -7.34 -8.00 -7.40
C LEU A 138 -7.21 -9.29 -6.57
N LEU A 139 -8.07 -9.46 -5.56
CA LEU A 139 -8.07 -10.67 -4.73
C LEU A 139 -8.51 -11.91 -5.54
N SER A 140 -9.43 -11.74 -6.49
CA SER A 140 -9.85 -12.82 -7.38
C SER A 140 -8.72 -13.27 -8.30
N ASP A 141 -7.95 -12.33 -8.86
CA ASP A 141 -6.82 -12.63 -9.74
C ASP A 141 -5.67 -13.28 -8.97
N MET A 142 -5.37 -12.80 -7.76
CA MET A 142 -4.39 -13.42 -6.88
C MET A 142 -4.80 -14.84 -6.48
N GLY A 143 -6.04 -15.02 -6.03
CA GLY A 143 -6.59 -16.32 -5.64
C GLY A 143 -6.65 -17.31 -6.80
N GLY A 144 -7.03 -16.83 -8.00
CA GLY A 144 -7.07 -17.64 -9.22
C GLY A 144 -5.68 -18.16 -9.61
N ASN A 145 -4.67 -17.29 -9.60
CA ASN A 145 -3.28 -17.69 -9.90
C ASN A 145 -2.71 -18.64 -8.84
N MET A 146 -2.96 -18.40 -7.55
CA MET A 146 -2.51 -19.30 -6.48
C MET A 146 -3.21 -20.67 -6.54
N GLY A 147 -4.50 -20.70 -6.85
CA GLY A 147 -5.25 -21.94 -7.03
C GLY A 147 -4.79 -22.74 -8.25
N LEU A 148 -4.47 -22.06 -9.36
CA LEU A 148 -4.04 -22.70 -10.59
C LEU A 148 -2.62 -23.29 -10.50
N PHE A 149 -1.65 -22.52 -9.98
CA PHE A 149 -0.25 -22.94 -9.96
C PHE A 149 0.15 -23.74 -8.73
N TRP A 150 -0.37 -23.38 -7.55
CA TRP A 150 0.01 -24.04 -6.29
C TRP A 150 -1.06 -25.00 -5.77
N GLY A 151 -2.25 -25.05 -6.39
CA GLY A 151 -3.37 -25.82 -5.87
C GLY A 151 -3.82 -25.34 -4.48
N MET A 152 -3.44 -24.12 -4.09
CA MET A 152 -3.72 -23.59 -2.76
C MET A 152 -5.16 -23.08 -2.71
N SER A 153 -5.86 -23.44 -1.64
CA SER A 153 -7.21 -22.94 -1.35
C SER A 153 -7.20 -22.03 -0.12
N VAL A 154 -8.30 -21.32 0.11
CA VAL A 154 -8.51 -20.52 1.33
C VAL A 154 -8.34 -21.38 2.59
N LEU A 155 -8.73 -22.66 2.53
CA LEU A 155 -8.54 -23.60 3.65
C LEU A 155 -7.05 -23.88 3.90
N THR A 156 -6.28 -24.11 2.84
CA THR A 156 -4.82 -24.31 2.93
C THR A 156 -4.10 -23.09 3.50
N LEU A 157 -4.55 -21.88 3.14
CA LEU A 157 -4.04 -20.63 3.71
C LEU A 157 -4.39 -20.50 5.21
N ALA A 158 -5.63 -20.78 5.59
CA ALA A 158 -6.06 -20.72 6.98
C ALA A 158 -5.27 -21.71 7.87
N GLU A 159 -5.08 -22.93 7.40
CA GLU A 159 -4.27 -23.94 8.10
C GLU A 159 -2.81 -23.47 8.26
N SER A 160 -2.22 -22.93 7.19
CA SER A 160 -0.84 -22.41 7.20
C SER A 160 -0.68 -21.27 8.21
N LEU A 161 -1.65 -20.34 8.28
CA LEU A 161 -1.64 -19.23 9.23
C LEU A 161 -1.77 -19.70 10.68
N ILE A 162 -2.65 -20.65 10.97
CA ILE A 162 -2.80 -21.25 12.31
C ILE A 162 -1.49 -21.94 12.71
N TYR A 163 -0.86 -22.66 11.79
CA TYR A 163 0.40 -23.34 12.03
C TYR A 163 1.54 -22.35 12.34
N ILE A 164 1.68 -21.29 11.54
CA ILE A 164 2.68 -20.23 11.75
C ILE A 164 2.43 -19.49 13.07
N TRP A 165 1.17 -19.18 13.40
CA TRP A 165 0.81 -18.55 14.67
C TRP A 165 1.21 -19.43 15.85
N LYS A 166 0.90 -20.72 15.79
CA LYS A 166 1.24 -21.70 16.83
C LYS A 166 2.76 -21.79 17.02
N ILE A 167 3.53 -21.84 15.92
CA ILE A 167 5.00 -21.85 15.98
C ILE A 167 5.53 -20.55 16.57
N SER A 168 5.01 -19.41 16.13
CA SER A 168 5.43 -18.09 16.62
C SER A 168 5.16 -17.93 18.12
N TRP A 169 3.99 -18.39 18.58
CA TRP A 169 3.63 -18.43 20.00
C TRP A 169 4.58 -19.32 20.81
N ILE A 170 4.93 -20.49 20.27
CA ILE A 170 5.92 -21.40 20.89
C ILE A 170 7.31 -20.78 20.89
N ALA A 171 7.69 -20.07 19.83
CA ALA A 171 9.01 -19.46 19.68
C ALA A 171 9.20 -18.25 20.62
N VAL A 172 8.15 -17.45 20.85
CA VAL A 172 8.16 -16.25 21.70
C VAL A 172 8.00 -16.59 23.19
N SER A 173 7.29 -17.67 23.53
CA SER A 173 7.18 -18.12 24.93
C SER A 173 8.50 -18.75 25.42
N LYS A 174 9.37 -17.93 26.05
CA LYS A 174 10.58 -18.41 26.76
C LYS A 174 10.27 -19.58 27.70
N GLN A 175 9.13 -19.50 28.39
CA GLN A 175 8.65 -20.48 29.36
C GLN A 175 8.39 -21.88 28.74
N ARG A 176 8.00 -21.96 27.46
CA ARG A 176 7.87 -23.26 26.75
C ARG A 176 9.18 -23.77 26.15
N ARG A 177 10.10 -22.88 25.74
CA ARG A 177 11.46 -23.28 25.34
C ARG A 177 12.19 -23.94 26.52
N ASP A 178 12.05 -23.37 27.72
CA ASP A 178 12.64 -23.92 28.94
C ASP A 178 11.98 -25.25 29.32
N TYR A 179 10.64 -25.36 29.26
CA TYR A 179 9.92 -26.62 29.47
C TYR A 179 10.32 -27.73 28.50
N MET A 180 10.45 -27.43 27.20
CA MET A 180 10.88 -28.42 26.20
C MET A 180 12.36 -28.82 26.37
N SER A 181 13.21 -27.88 26.80
CA SER A 181 14.63 -28.13 27.14
C SER A 181 14.77 -29.04 28.37
N GLU A 182 14.02 -28.77 29.44
CA GLU A 182 14.00 -29.62 30.65
C GLU A 182 13.38 -30.99 30.37
N LYS A 183 12.30 -31.06 29.59
CA LYS A 183 11.69 -32.34 29.21
C LYS A 183 12.68 -33.21 28.42
N LYS A 184 13.37 -32.65 27.42
CA LYS A 184 14.41 -33.37 26.67
C LYS A 184 15.53 -33.89 27.56
N LYS A 185 15.97 -33.10 28.55
CA LYS A 185 16.98 -33.53 29.54
C LYS A 185 16.48 -34.65 30.46
N ARG A 186 15.17 -34.67 30.78
CA ARG A 186 14.57 -35.72 31.63
C ARG A 186 14.40 -37.02 30.84
N ASP A 187 13.91 -36.94 29.61
CA ASP A 187 13.73 -38.09 28.72
C ASP A 187 15.11 -38.73 28.38
N GLU A 188 16.15 -37.93 28.13
CA GLU A 188 17.54 -38.42 27.93
C GLU A 188 18.16 -39.04 29.20
N LYS A 189 17.70 -38.68 30.40
CA LYS A 189 18.15 -39.30 31.66
C LYS A 189 17.47 -40.65 31.87
N GLU A 190 16.15 -40.72 31.65
CA GLU A 190 15.39 -41.98 31.73
C GLU A 190 15.93 -43.02 30.73
N GLU A 191 16.31 -42.61 29.51
CA GLU A 191 16.97 -43.51 28.55
C GLU A 191 18.34 -44.02 29.03
N ARG A 192 19.16 -43.18 29.68
CA ARG A 192 20.46 -43.61 30.22
C ARG A 192 20.32 -44.54 31.42
N GLU A 193 19.39 -44.25 32.34
CA GLU A 193 19.11 -45.08 33.51
C GLU A 193 18.56 -46.46 33.10
N THR A 194 17.69 -46.51 32.09
CA THR A 194 17.22 -47.78 31.52
C THR A 194 18.34 -48.55 30.82
N GLU A 195 19.26 -47.87 30.12
CA GLU A 195 20.42 -48.53 29.50
C GLU A 195 21.42 -49.08 30.54
N GLU A 196 21.66 -48.35 31.63
CA GLU A 196 22.53 -48.76 32.74
C GLU A 196 21.95 -49.95 33.51
N THR A 197 20.64 -49.95 33.79
CA THR A 197 19.96 -51.08 34.44
C THR A 197 19.95 -52.34 33.58
N ILE A 198 19.81 -52.21 32.25
CA ILE A 198 19.93 -53.34 31.32
C ILE A 198 21.37 -53.87 31.31
N LYS A 199 22.39 -53.00 31.35
CA LYS A 199 23.81 -53.41 31.40
C LYS A 199 24.15 -54.13 32.70
N SER A 200 23.70 -53.62 33.84
CA SER A 200 23.95 -54.25 35.15
C SER A 200 23.26 -55.60 35.28
N PHE A 201 22.03 -55.75 34.77
CA PHE A 201 21.33 -57.03 34.73
C PHE A 201 22.05 -58.07 33.85
N LYS A 202 22.59 -57.65 32.69
CA LYS A 202 23.41 -58.52 31.83
C LYS A 202 24.74 -58.93 32.48
N GLN A 203 25.36 -58.05 33.25
CA GLN A 203 26.59 -58.37 33.98
C GLN A 203 26.33 -59.34 35.13
N LEU A 204 25.23 -59.17 35.88
CA LEU A 204 24.81 -60.09 36.94
C LEU A 204 24.53 -61.49 36.40
N SER A 205 23.83 -61.59 35.26
CA SER A 205 23.56 -62.91 34.64
C SER A 205 24.83 -63.57 34.10
N ALA A 206 25.74 -62.81 33.50
CA ALA A 206 27.05 -63.33 33.06
C ALA A 206 27.93 -63.78 34.22
N ALA A 207 27.95 -63.04 35.33
CA ALA A 207 28.68 -63.41 36.54
C ALA A 207 28.10 -64.66 37.21
N GLN A 208 26.76 -64.79 37.24
CA GLN A 208 26.09 -66.02 37.71
C GLN A 208 26.45 -67.23 36.84
N LEU A 209 26.44 -67.08 35.51
CA LEU A 209 26.85 -68.15 34.60
C LEU A 209 28.34 -68.53 34.78
N ALA A 210 29.22 -67.55 35.00
CA ALA A 210 30.63 -67.79 35.27
C ALA A 210 30.87 -68.52 36.61
N GLN A 211 30.12 -68.17 37.66
CA GLN A 211 30.17 -68.87 38.95
C GLN A 211 29.68 -70.33 38.84
N ILE A 212 28.60 -70.57 38.08
CA ILE A 212 28.10 -71.92 37.82
C ILE A 212 29.15 -72.73 37.04
N ALA A 213 29.76 -72.14 36.00
CA ALA A 213 30.80 -72.79 35.22
C ALA A 213 32.07 -73.09 36.06
N ALA A 214 32.48 -72.18 36.96
CA ALA A 214 33.60 -72.39 37.86
C ALA A 214 33.34 -73.50 38.89
N ALA A 215 32.12 -73.55 39.46
CA ALA A 215 31.70 -74.63 40.35
C ALA A 215 31.65 -75.98 39.64
N GLN A 216 31.22 -76.01 38.36
CA GLN A 216 31.25 -77.22 37.53
C GLN A 216 32.67 -77.67 37.20
N ALA A 217 33.59 -76.73 36.92
CA ALA A 217 34.99 -77.05 36.64
C ALA A 217 35.73 -77.58 37.87
N GLN A 218 35.43 -77.06 39.07
CA GLN A 218 35.93 -77.62 40.33
C GLN A 218 35.40 -79.05 40.54
N TYR A 219 34.12 -79.29 40.26
CA TYR A 219 33.53 -80.64 40.32
C TYR A 219 34.12 -81.63 39.29
N ALA A 220 34.62 -81.15 38.15
CA ALA A 220 35.23 -81.98 37.12
C ALA A 220 36.71 -82.34 37.42
N ALA A 221 37.39 -81.58 38.27
CA ALA A 221 38.78 -81.84 38.68
C ALA A 221 38.87 -82.92 39.78
N ASP A 222 37.85 -83.04 40.62
CA ASP A 222 37.76 -84.07 41.66
C ASP A 222 37.10 -85.34 41.10
N GLY A 223 37.86 -86.09 40.28
CA GLY A 223 37.38 -87.29 39.62
C GLY A 223 36.97 -88.42 40.58
N ALA A 224 35.69 -88.83 40.50
CA ALA A 224 35.20 -90.14 40.93
C ALA A 224 33.98 -90.59 40.09
N PRO A 225 33.77 -91.90 39.87
CA PRO A 225 33.20 -92.44 38.64
C PRO A 225 31.67 -92.61 38.63
N LEU A 226 31.09 -92.51 37.44
CA LEU A 226 29.68 -92.79 37.12
C LEU A 226 29.32 -94.27 37.29
N THR A 227 28.34 -94.56 38.16
CA THR A 227 27.55 -95.80 38.14
C THR A 227 26.14 -95.53 37.57
N PRO A 228 25.57 -96.42 36.76
CA PRO A 228 24.31 -96.18 36.03
C PRO A 228 23.07 -96.16 36.94
N PRO A 229 21.99 -95.43 36.56
CA PRO A 229 20.80 -95.27 37.40
C PRO A 229 19.91 -96.52 37.40
N PRO A 230 19.24 -96.84 38.53
CA PRO A 230 18.26 -97.92 38.60
C PRO A 230 16.91 -97.49 38.00
N LYS A 231 16.21 -98.45 37.39
CA LYS A 231 14.84 -98.31 36.86
C LYS A 231 13.86 -97.93 37.98
N ALA A 232 13.15 -96.82 37.81
CA ALA A 232 12.04 -96.43 38.68
C ALA A 232 10.68 -96.69 38.01
N ILE A 233 9.82 -97.29 38.82
CA ILE A 233 8.54 -97.90 38.53
C ILE A 233 7.42 -96.84 38.50
N CYS A 234 6.52 -96.95 37.53
CA CYS A 234 5.23 -96.25 37.48
C CYS A 234 4.42 -96.49 38.77
N ARG A 235 3.97 -95.40 39.42
CA ARG A 235 2.80 -95.43 40.31
C ARG A 235 1.74 -94.45 39.80
N ARG A 236 0.61 -95.03 39.34
CA ARG A 236 -0.70 -94.40 39.33
C ARG A 236 -1.29 -94.48 40.74
N THR A 237 -1.86 -93.40 41.24
CA THR A 237 -2.92 -93.42 42.26
C THR A 237 -3.65 -92.08 42.16
N ILE A 238 -4.82 -92.12 41.51
CA ILE A 238 -6.17 -91.80 42.04
C ILE A 238 -6.31 -90.31 42.35
#